data_AF-R7PPR4-F1
#
_entry.id   AF-R7PPR4-F1
#
_cell.length_a   1.000
_cell.length_b   1.000
_cell.length_c   1.000
_cell.angle_alpha   90.00
_cell.angle_beta   90.00
_cell.angle_gamma   90.00
#
_symmetry.space_group_name_H-M   'P 1'
#
loop_
_entity.id
_entity.type
_entity.pdbx_description
1 polymer ?
#
loop_
_entity_poly.entity_id
_entity_poly.type
_entity_poly.pdbx_seq_one_letter_code
_entity_poly.pdbx_strand_id
1 'polypeptide(L)'
;MALVAADLVAHLRGGDELLAPNVNEEIVQKAIDWLTFFANKLGVNSDSIKVNFIVAKLLQAYAYREVCVSKSFSIGNPFKGGKSEDAPDYYGKKLYYYESRIKELEKSITPLDLTRGDAGVAEERPFKPYRSVSIKRG
;
A
#
# COMPACT_ATOMS: atom_id res chain seq x y z
N MET A 1 -13.58 11.25 -7.28
CA MET A 1 -13.94 10.62 -5.99
C MET A 1 -12.78 10.85 -5.05
N ALA A 2 -12.96 11.70 -4.04
CA ALA A 2 -11.93 11.91 -3.04
C ALA A 2 -11.70 10.61 -2.27
N LEU A 3 -10.44 10.30 -1.93
CA LEU A 3 -10.07 9.19 -1.04
C LEU A 3 -10.67 9.47 0.35
N VAL A 4 -11.84 8.90 0.66
CA VAL A 4 -12.44 9.03 2.00
C VAL A 4 -11.85 7.94 2.89
N ALA A 5 -11.16 8.34 3.96
CA ALA A 5 -10.48 7.42 4.87
C ALA A 5 -11.41 6.32 5.42
N ALA A 6 -12.66 6.66 5.74
CA ALA A 6 -13.65 5.70 6.25
C ALA A 6 -13.98 4.55 5.27
N ASP A 7 -14.07 4.85 3.97
CA ASP A 7 -14.35 3.83 2.93
C ASP A 7 -13.14 2.90 2.74
N LEU A 8 -11.94 3.45 2.83
CA LEU A 8 -10.68 2.69 2.78
C LEU A 8 -10.52 1.79 4.01
N VAL A 9 -10.92 2.23 5.20
CA VAL A 9 -10.90 1.38 6.42
C VAL A 9 -11.75 0.12 6.20
N ALA A 10 -12.96 0.26 5.64
CA ALA A 10 -13.84 -0.87 5.36
C ALA A 10 -13.21 -1.84 4.35
N HIS A 11 -12.58 -1.31 3.29
CA HIS A 11 -11.90 -2.12 2.28
C HIS A 11 -10.68 -2.88 2.84
N LEU A 12 -9.90 -2.24 3.71
CA LEU A 12 -8.70 -2.82 4.32
C LEU A 12 -9.01 -3.84 5.41
N ARG A 13 -10.21 -3.77 6.02
CA ARG A 13 -10.68 -4.71 7.03
C ARG A 13 -11.01 -6.10 6.49
N GLY A 14 -11.21 -6.26 5.18
CA GLY A 14 -11.36 -7.57 4.52
C GLY A 14 -10.05 -8.26 4.15
N GLY A 15 -8.90 -7.72 4.58
CA GLY A 15 -7.58 -8.21 4.20
C GLY A 15 -6.94 -9.13 5.25
N ASP A 16 -5.70 -8.81 5.64
CA ASP A 16 -4.88 -9.63 6.53
C ASP A 16 -5.53 -9.80 7.91
N GLU A 17 -5.90 -11.02 8.29
CA GLU A 17 -6.65 -11.32 9.53
C GLU A 17 -6.02 -10.76 10.82
N LEU A 18 -4.69 -10.59 10.85
CA LEU A 18 -3.97 -10.08 12.02
C LEU A 18 -3.92 -8.54 12.05
N LEU A 19 -3.79 -7.91 10.88
CA LEU A 19 -3.56 -6.46 10.77
C LEU A 19 -4.84 -5.68 10.49
N ALA A 20 -5.75 -6.26 9.71
CA ALA A 20 -7.04 -5.69 9.33
C ALA A 20 -7.87 -5.20 10.54
N PRO A 21 -7.98 -5.93 11.66
CA PRO A 21 -8.77 -5.46 12.81
C PRO A 21 -8.18 -4.23 13.50
N ASN A 22 -6.88 -3.99 13.31
CA ASN A 22 -6.14 -2.90 13.95
C ASN A 22 -6.06 -1.66 13.06
N VAL A 23 -6.67 -1.67 11.86
CA VAL A 23 -6.73 -0.51 10.98
C VAL A 23 -7.81 0.46 11.51
N ASN A 24 -7.34 1.62 11.93
CA ASN A 24 -8.15 2.76 12.37
C ASN A 24 -8.01 3.92 11.37
N GLU A 25 -8.89 4.92 11.47
CA GLU A 25 -8.88 6.10 10.61
C GLU A 25 -7.54 6.86 10.65
N GLU A 26 -6.92 6.97 11.83
CA GLU A 26 -5.61 7.60 11.99
C GLU A 26 -4.50 6.89 11.18
N ILE A 27 -4.56 5.56 11.12
CA ILE A 27 -3.59 4.74 10.39
C ILE A 27 -3.81 4.91 8.89
N VAL A 28 -5.06 4.99 8.45
CA VAL A 28 -5.39 5.25 7.05
C VAL A 28 -4.98 6.66 6.65
N GLN A 29 -5.14 7.66 7.52
CA GLN A 29 -4.67 9.02 7.25
C GLN A 29 -3.15 9.06 7.05
N LYS A 30 -2.38 8.40 7.92
CA LYS A 30 -0.92 8.27 7.73
C LYS A 30 -0.56 7.57 6.43
N ALA A 31 -1.32 6.54 6.03
CA ALA A 31 -1.10 5.86 4.75
C ALA A 31 -1.38 6.79 3.55
N ILE A 32 -2.38 7.67 3.64
CA ILE A 32 -2.66 8.71 2.64
C ILE A 32 -1.53 9.75 2.60
N ASP A 33 -1.00 10.15 3.75
CA ASP A 33 0.12 11.10 3.82
C ASP A 33 1.39 10.51 3.18
N TRP A 34 1.67 9.22 3.43
CA TRP A 34 2.76 8.50 2.76
C TRP A 34 2.59 8.41 1.26
N LEU A 35 1.37 8.11 0.79
CA LEU A 35 1.05 8.11 -0.64
C LEU A 35 1.25 9.50 -1.27
N THR A 36 0.84 10.55 -0.56
CA THR A 36 1.00 11.94 -1.00
C THR A 36 2.48 12.34 -1.07
N PHE A 37 3.27 11.95 -0.07
CA PHE A 37 4.72 12.16 -0.08
C PHE A 37 5.39 11.45 -1.26
N PHE A 38 4.99 10.20 -1.53
CA PHE A 38 5.51 9.44 -2.67
C PHE A 38 5.12 10.07 -4.02
N ALA A 39 3.86 10.52 -4.16
CA ALA A 39 3.39 11.21 -5.35
C ALA A 39 4.16 12.53 -5.59
N ASN A 40 4.38 13.32 -4.54
CA ASN A 40 5.17 14.55 -4.62
C ASN A 40 6.62 14.27 -5.05
N LYS A 41 7.23 13.19 -4.56
CA LYS A 41 8.57 12.75 -4.98
C LYS A 41 8.62 12.40 -6.47
N LEU A 42 7.52 11.91 -7.03
CA LEU A 42 7.36 11.62 -8.45
C LEU A 42 6.90 12.83 -9.29
N GLY A 43 6.69 14.00 -8.66
CA GLY A 43 6.22 15.21 -9.33
C GLY A 43 4.73 15.21 -9.66
N VAL A 44 3.94 14.35 -9.01
CA VAL A 44 2.48 14.25 -9.22
C VAL A 44 1.76 15.01 -8.10
N ASN A 45 0.82 15.86 -8.46
CA ASN A 45 -0.05 16.54 -7.49
C ASN A 45 -0.98 15.53 -6.80
N SER A 46 -1.14 15.64 -5.48
CA SER A 46 -2.05 14.83 -4.66
C SER A 46 -3.48 14.79 -5.19
N ASP A 47 -3.98 15.90 -5.73
CA ASP A 47 -5.34 15.98 -6.29
C ASP A 47 -5.51 15.17 -7.59
N SER A 48 -4.41 14.90 -8.29
CA SER A 48 -4.38 14.10 -9.52
C SER A 48 -4.29 12.60 -9.24
N ILE A 49 -4.12 12.18 -7.98
CA ILE A 49 -4.03 10.77 -7.61
C ILE A 49 -5.40 10.13 -7.72
N LYS A 50 -5.50 9.07 -8.51
CA LYS A 50 -6.72 8.29 -8.66
C LYS A 50 -6.56 6.93 -8.01
N VAL A 51 -7.58 6.51 -7.25
CA VAL A 51 -7.60 5.18 -6.62
C VAL A 51 -7.76 4.13 -7.71
N ASN A 52 -6.67 3.49 -8.07
CA ASN A 52 -6.65 2.31 -8.91
C ASN A 52 -6.11 1.11 -8.13
N PHE A 53 -6.07 -0.06 -8.76
CA PHE A 53 -5.62 -1.28 -8.10
C PHE A 53 -4.22 -1.16 -7.48
N ILE A 54 -3.29 -0.47 -8.17
CA ILE A 54 -1.91 -0.32 -7.72
C ILE A 54 -1.85 0.64 -6.52
N VAL A 55 -2.54 1.78 -6.60
CA VAL A 55 -2.68 2.75 -5.50
C VAL A 55 -3.34 2.11 -4.29
N ALA A 56 -4.40 1.31 -4.48
CA ALA A 56 -5.05 0.57 -3.40
C ALA A 56 -4.09 -0.42 -2.72
N LYS A 57 -3.26 -1.14 -3.50
CA LYS A 57 -2.25 -2.07 -2.95
C LYS A 57 -1.14 -1.36 -2.20
N LEU A 58 -0.70 -0.20 -2.68
CA LEU A 58 0.31 0.62 -2.03
C LEU A 58 -0.22 1.22 -0.72
N LEU A 59 -1.45 1.76 -0.73
CA LEU A 59 -2.14 2.28 0.44
C LEU A 59 -2.37 1.18 1.49
N GLN A 60 -2.76 -0.02 1.06
CA GLN A 60 -2.84 -1.20 1.92
C GLN A 60 -1.51 -1.53 2.59
N ALA A 61 -0.41 -1.52 1.83
CA ALA A 61 0.90 -1.81 2.36
C ALA A 61 1.37 -0.74 3.37
N TYR A 62 1.12 0.54 3.12
CA TYR A 62 1.42 1.62 4.07
C TYR A 62 0.58 1.50 5.35
N ALA A 63 -0.73 1.25 5.24
CA ALA A 63 -1.59 1.09 6.41
C ALA A 63 -1.12 -0.10 7.28
N TYR A 64 -0.80 -1.23 6.68
CA TYR A 64 -0.31 -2.40 7.40
C TYR A 64 1.10 -2.21 7.99
N ARG A 65 1.98 -1.46 7.34
CA ARG A 65 3.26 -1.04 7.93
C ARG A 65 3.03 -0.24 9.21
N GLU A 66 2.15 0.75 9.17
CA GLU A 66 1.85 1.59 10.34
C GLU A 66 1.20 0.80 11.48
N VAL A 67 0.31 -0.16 11.18
CA VAL A 67 -0.21 -1.11 12.18
C VAL A 67 0.93 -1.90 12.82
N CYS A 68 1.82 -2.48 12.00
CA CYS A 68 2.95 -3.27 12.50
C CYS A 68 3.86 -2.44 13.39
N VAL A 69 4.20 -1.21 12.98
CA VAL A 69 5.01 -0.26 13.75
C VAL A 69 4.31 0.07 15.07
N SER A 70 3.04 0.47 15.02
CA SER A 70 2.28 0.80 16.22
C SER A 70 2.22 -0.36 17.21
N LYS A 71 1.98 -1.59 16.74
CA LYS A 71 1.92 -2.79 17.58
C LYS A 71 3.30 -3.23 18.08
N SER A 72 4.35 -3.12 17.28
CA SER A 72 5.71 -3.46 17.72
C SER A 72 6.21 -2.53 18.83
N PHE A 73 5.79 -1.26 18.83
CA PHE A 73 6.11 -0.31 19.91
C PHE A 73 5.15 -0.40 21.11
N SER A 74 3.91 -0.84 20.89
CA SER A 74 2.92 -1.05 21.98
C SER A 74 3.16 -2.33 22.77
N ILE A 75 3.81 -3.34 22.17
CA ILE A 75 4.38 -4.47 22.89
C ILE A 75 5.55 -3.90 23.71
N GLY A 76 5.23 -3.57 24.96
CA GLY A 76 6.07 -2.74 25.82
C GLY A 76 7.53 -3.16 25.85
N ASN A 77 8.40 -2.19 25.56
CA ASN A 77 9.78 -2.12 26.02
C ASN A 77 10.65 -3.38 25.77
N PRO A 78 11.32 -3.51 24.61
CA PRO A 78 12.33 -4.57 24.40
C PRO A 78 13.50 -4.54 25.40
N PHE A 79 13.61 -3.47 26.21
CA PHE A 79 14.62 -3.34 27.27
C PHE A 79 14.24 -4.00 28.61
N LYS A 80 13.03 -4.57 28.77
CA LYS A 80 12.66 -5.29 30.00
C LYS A 80 12.98 -6.79 29.89
N GLY A 81 14.28 -7.10 29.87
CA GLY A 81 14.87 -8.23 30.59
C GLY A 81 14.25 -9.63 30.45
N GLY A 82 13.74 -10.00 29.28
CA GLY A 82 13.28 -11.37 29.03
C GLY A 82 13.60 -11.76 27.61
N LYS A 83 14.71 -12.48 27.41
CA LYS A 83 14.88 -13.30 26.22
C LYS A 83 13.77 -14.34 26.23
N SER A 84 12.66 -14.05 25.57
CA SER A 84 11.70 -15.08 25.22
C SER A 84 12.02 -15.49 23.79
N GLU A 85 12.85 -16.54 23.67
CA GLU A 85 13.06 -17.26 22.41
C GLU A 85 11.76 -17.96 21.92
N ASP A 86 10.65 -17.84 22.67
CA ASP A 86 9.37 -18.53 22.47
C ASP A 86 8.20 -17.65 21.97
N ALA A 87 8.40 -16.34 21.79
CA ALA A 87 7.40 -15.48 21.14
C ALA A 87 7.93 -15.08 19.75
N PRO A 88 7.45 -15.67 18.65
CA PRO A 88 7.91 -15.27 17.33
C PRO A 88 7.54 -13.80 17.12
N ASP A 89 8.51 -12.96 16.75
CA ASP A 89 8.29 -11.57 16.34
C ASP A 89 7.46 -11.50 15.05
N TYR A 90 6.18 -11.86 15.12
CA TYR A 90 5.25 -11.95 14.01
C TYR A 90 5.02 -10.57 13.38
N TYR A 91 4.89 -9.53 14.21
CA TYR A 91 4.77 -8.14 13.74
C TYR A 91 6.08 -7.63 13.13
N GLY A 92 7.23 -8.01 13.68
CA GLY A 92 8.55 -7.66 13.10
C GLY A 92 8.77 -8.29 11.72
N LYS A 93 8.43 -9.58 11.56
CA LYS A 93 8.49 -10.26 10.26
C LYS A 93 7.51 -9.66 9.24
N LYS A 94 6.27 -9.35 9.65
CA LYS A 94 5.30 -8.68 8.77
C LYS A 94 5.75 -7.26 8.42
N LEU A 95 6.34 -6.52 9.35
CA LEU A 95 6.93 -5.21 9.08
C LEU A 95 7.98 -5.30 7.99
N TYR A 96 8.95 -6.22 8.11
CA TYR A 96 9.97 -6.44 7.08
C TYR A 96 9.37 -6.81 5.72
N TYR A 97 8.33 -7.66 5.72
CA TYR A 97 7.61 -8.02 4.51
C TYR A 97 6.96 -6.80 3.84
N TYR A 98 6.20 -6.00 4.59
CA TYR A 98 5.52 -4.82 4.04
C TYR A 98 6.53 -3.74 3.60
N GLU A 99 7.63 -3.54 4.31
CA GLU A 99 8.69 -2.62 3.87
C GLU A 99 9.36 -3.08 2.58
N SER A 100 9.64 -4.38 2.44
CA SER A 100 10.17 -4.96 1.20
C SER A 100 9.17 -4.79 0.06
N ARG A 101 7.89 -5.06 0.33
CA ARG A 101 6.81 -4.94 -0.65
C ARG A 101 6.57 -3.49 -1.09
N ILE A 102 6.65 -2.53 -0.16
CA ILE A 102 6.58 -1.11 -0.46
C ILE A 102 7.73 -0.73 -1.40
N LYS A 103 8.98 -1.13 -1.10
CA LYS A 103 10.13 -0.83 -1.95
C LYS A 103 9.99 -1.41 -3.37
N GLU A 104 9.48 -2.63 -3.49
CA GLU A 104 9.18 -3.23 -4.79
C GLU A 104 8.13 -2.43 -5.56
N LEU A 105 7.02 -2.07 -4.89
CA LEU A 105 5.94 -1.31 -5.50
C LEU A 105 6.42 0.09 -5.90
N GLU A 106 7.10 0.82 -5.01
CA GLU A 106 7.66 2.15 -5.29
C GLU A 106 8.65 2.15 -6.45
N LYS A 107 9.44 1.08 -6.62
CA LYS A 107 10.36 0.93 -7.75
C LYS A 107 9.61 0.67 -9.07
N SER A 108 8.48 -0.02 -9.01
CA SER A 108 7.68 -0.38 -10.19
C SER A 108 6.72 0.72 -10.64
N ILE A 109 6.28 1.59 -9.73
CA ILE A 109 5.25 2.59 -9.99
C ILE A 109 5.83 3.79 -10.72
N THR A 110 5.20 4.13 -11.84
CA THR A 110 5.50 5.36 -12.57
C THR A 110 4.51 6.47 -12.22
N PRO A 111 4.86 7.75 -12.47
CA PRO A 111 3.92 8.87 -12.31
C PRO A 111 2.59 8.68 -13.07
N LEU A 112 2.66 8.00 -14.22
CA LEU A 112 1.50 7.66 -15.04
C LEU A 112 0.60 6.64 -14.35
N ASP A 113 1.16 5.69 -13.61
CA ASP A 113 0.37 4.69 -12.88
C ASP A 113 -0.38 5.30 -11.68
N LEU A 114 0.05 6.46 -11.16
CA LEU A 114 -0.66 7.18 -10.09
C LEU A 114 -1.82 8.04 -10.61
N THR A 115 -1.74 8.48 -11.87
CA THR A 115 -2.69 9.41 -12.50
C THR A 115 -3.61 8.73 -13.51
N ARG A 116 -3.30 7.49 -13.92
CA ARG A 116 -4.09 6.70 -14.87
C ARG A 116 -5.54 6.57 -14.40
N GLY A 117 -6.43 7.14 -15.20
CA GLY A 117 -7.85 7.33 -14.89
C GLY A 117 -8.43 8.63 -15.47
N ASP A 118 -7.62 9.50 -16.11
CA ASP A 118 -8.13 10.47 -17.07
C ASP A 118 -8.08 9.91 -18.49
N ALA A 119 -9.23 9.91 -19.15
CA ALA A 119 -9.34 9.66 -20.59
C ALA A 119 -8.73 10.78 -21.46
N GLY A 120 -7.93 11.68 -20.85
CA GLY A 120 -7.45 12.93 -21.47
C GLY A 120 -5.93 13.10 -21.54
N VAL A 121 -5.13 12.16 -21.02
CA VAL A 121 -3.68 12.18 -21.30
C VAL A 121 -3.47 11.45 -22.62
N ALA A 122 -3.36 12.22 -23.71
CA ALA A 122 -3.04 11.70 -25.03
C ALA A 122 -1.72 10.90 -24.94
N GLU A 123 -1.82 9.60 -25.19
CA GLU A 123 -0.70 8.68 -25.18
C GLU A 123 0.22 8.99 -26.38
N GLU A 124 1.48 9.38 -26.15
CA GLU A 124 2.48 9.37 -27.25
C GLU A 124 2.86 7.95 -27.65
N ARG A 125 2.64 6.96 -26.77
CA ARG A 125 2.89 5.55 -27.04
C ARG A 125 1.78 4.68 -26.44
N PRO A 126 0.90 4.09 -27.27
CA PRO A 126 -0.12 3.19 -26.77
C PRO A 126 0.52 1.96 -26.13
N PHE A 127 0.05 1.62 -24.94
CA PHE A 127 0.45 0.42 -24.22
C PHE A 127 0.10 -0.83 -25.05
N LYS A 128 1.10 -1.62 -25.45
CA LYS A 128 0.87 -2.92 -26.09
C LYS A 128 0.34 -3.90 -25.03
N PRO A 129 -0.92 -4.35 -25.10
CA PRO A 129 -1.38 -5.43 -24.22
C PRO A 129 -0.52 -6.67 -24.47
N TYR A 130 -0.21 -7.40 -23.39
CA TYR A 130 0.51 -8.67 -23.47
C TYR A 130 -0.13 -9.58 -24.53
N ARG A 131 0.73 -10.09 -25.41
CA ARG A 131 0.44 -10.91 -26.61
C ARG A 131 -0.86 -11.72 -26.47
N SER A 132 -1.91 -11.29 -27.17
CA SER A 132 -3.10 -12.11 -27.37
C SER A 132 -2.72 -13.34 -28.19
N VAL A 133 -2.58 -14.49 -27.54
CA VAL A 133 -2.40 -15.76 -28.25
C VAL A 133 -3.78 -16.26 -28.63
N SER A 134 -4.16 -16.07 -29.90
CA SER A 134 -5.36 -16.66 -30.46
C SER A 134 -5.20 -18.18 -30.51
N ILE A 135 -5.91 -18.90 -29.65
CA ILE A 135 -5.97 -20.36 -29.65
C ILE A 135 -6.90 -20.78 -30.80
N LYS A 136 -6.34 -21.26 -31.91
CA LYS A 136 -7.14 -21.95 -32.93
C LYS A 136 -7.38 -23.39 -32.46
N ARG A 137 -8.64 -23.74 -32.19
CA ARG A 137 -9.06 -25.15 -32.11
C ARG A 137 -9.19 -25.66 -33.54
N GLY A 138 -8.40 -26.67 -33.90
CA GLY A 138 -8.57 -27.48 -35.11
C GLY A 138 -9.63 -28.54 -34.90
#